data_AF-A0A931VCS5-F1
#
_entry.id   AF-A0A931VCS5-F1
#
_cell.length_a   1.000
_cell.length_b   1.000
_cell.length_c   1.000
_cell.angle_alpha   90.00
_cell.angle_beta   90.00
_cell.angle_gamma   90.00
#
_symmetry.space_group_name_H-M   'P 1'
#
loop_
_entity.id
_entity.type
_entity.pdbx_description
1 polymer ?
#
loop_
_entity_poly.entity_id
_entity_poly.type
_entity_poly.pdbx_seq_one_letter_code
_entity_poly.pdbx_strand_id
1 'polypeptide(L)'
;MQHDLHTPLGLILLSFQKKIYLLLFGLLALVFFTGCAPVLRDAGGVRITGDIVKGDKDRRIKITTRDPQRILEIARTDPDSEVRAAAAGSLDQPDALLAIAETDPAAQVRIAAVRRLRDREMLLRLIETNSEPLARMAALEFVRDQPTLYTIAMQNTDTMIRKAAVERITRNDLLFAIAMTNAESFVRISAASRITDQKQLSTIARTNSDPLTRRAALRDIASQAVLSEIAALDPDRDVRKTAVGLLTRPEALAALAIGDADPVIRYLATTKLTDSTLLQRIAMSDPDALVRKTAVELVQDESLLAFIAECDPESEVRAAATNHLPASVLAMIAVNDLSPLVRMAAVRNISDEEVLKEVLLTDDDGDVRNTAVMRVDNQALLAAVAKQDRNLSVRLEAIYRITDQAVLETIVRNDSHQKARAAAAARIINQTVLKDVALFDSHRSVRQAAVERISDQPILEELAHSPNPNVRLLAVAKLTNQQILNDIARNDPFPAVRKTALDLVAPSAILQTIAREDSDPSVRKAAVKKLTDTATLAAIAASDSDQEVSREARLRLLALKRKAAFTRP
;
A
#
# COMPACT_ATOMS: atom_id res chain seq x y z
N MET A 1 -0.28 -57.52 0.84
CA MET A 1 -0.18 -58.36 2.06
C MET A 1 -0.98 -57.62 3.14
N GLN A 2 -2.28 -57.89 3.33
CA GLN A 2 -2.84 -58.99 4.16
C GLN A 2 -2.14 -59.01 5.53
N HIS A 3 -2.77 -58.47 6.57
CA HIS A 3 -3.83 -59.02 7.43
C HIS A 3 -3.21 -59.41 8.79
N ASP A 4 -3.67 -58.69 9.81
CA ASP A 4 -4.27 -59.23 11.04
C ASP A 4 -3.53 -60.17 12.01
N LEU A 5 -3.68 -59.74 13.27
CA LEU A 5 -4.00 -60.48 14.50
C LEU A 5 -3.00 -61.49 15.10
N HIS A 6 -2.69 -61.27 16.38
CA HIS A 6 -3.10 -62.10 17.54
C HIS A 6 -2.39 -61.56 18.82
N THR A 7 -3.06 -60.92 19.81
CA THR A 7 -3.81 -61.45 21.00
C THR A 7 -2.95 -62.25 22.01
N PRO A 8 -3.43 -62.61 23.23
CA PRO A 8 -4.06 -61.88 24.35
C PRO A 8 -3.55 -62.40 25.74
N LEU A 9 -4.38 -62.31 26.80
CA LEU A 9 -4.30 -62.82 28.20
C LEU A 9 -3.93 -61.77 29.25
N GLY A 10 -4.64 -61.62 30.37
CA GLY A 10 -5.75 -62.34 30.99
C GLY A 10 -6.25 -61.47 32.16
N LEU A 11 -7.29 -61.76 32.93
CA LEU A 11 -8.02 -62.99 33.20
C LEU A 11 -9.19 -62.55 34.12
N ILE A 12 -10.32 -63.25 34.04
CA ILE A 12 -11.23 -63.50 35.17
C ILE A 12 -12.18 -62.36 35.57
N LEU A 13 -13.32 -62.33 34.87
CA LEU A 13 -14.66 -62.59 35.45
C LEU A 13 -14.69 -62.75 36.99
N LEU A 14 -15.40 -61.87 37.70
CA LEU A 14 -16.23 -62.31 38.83
C LEU A 14 -17.28 -61.24 39.16
N SER A 15 -18.50 -61.56 38.75
CA SER A 15 -19.78 -61.34 39.43
C SER A 15 -20.00 -60.04 40.20
N PHE A 16 -20.89 -59.22 39.65
CA PHE A 16 -22.17 -58.88 40.26
C PHE A 16 -22.21 -58.73 41.80
N GLN A 17 -22.44 -57.48 42.19
CA GLN A 17 -23.34 -57.07 43.28
C GLN A 17 -23.05 -57.57 44.69
N LYS A 18 -22.60 -56.64 45.55
CA LYS A 18 -23.37 -56.10 46.69
C LYS A 18 -22.44 -55.10 47.41
N LYS A 19 -22.66 -53.80 47.24
CA LYS A 19 -23.58 -52.94 48.01
C LYS A 19 -22.78 -52.14 49.05
N ILE A 20 -23.09 -50.85 49.11
CA ILE A 20 -22.75 -49.89 50.18
C ILE A 20 -21.42 -49.14 49.95
N TYR A 21 -21.38 -48.35 48.87
CA TYR A 21 -20.78 -47.02 48.96
C TYR A 21 -21.92 -46.02 49.08
N LEU A 22 -22.38 -45.91 50.33
CA LEU A 22 -23.30 -44.90 50.78
C LEU A 22 -22.62 -43.53 50.58
N LEU A 23 -23.15 -42.77 49.63
CA LEU A 23 -23.49 -41.34 49.72
C LEU A 23 -22.52 -40.37 50.42
N LEU A 24 -22.34 -39.23 49.73
CA LEU A 24 -21.82 -37.93 50.20
C LEU A 24 -20.28 -37.90 50.33
N PHE A 25 -19.50 -37.02 49.71
CA PHE A 25 -19.63 -35.66 49.19
C PHE A 25 -18.48 -35.53 48.15
N GLY A 26 -18.59 -34.89 47.00
CA GLY A 26 -18.76 -33.45 46.89
C GLY A 26 -17.47 -32.80 46.34
N LEU A 27 -17.51 -32.46 45.04
CA LEU A 27 -16.77 -31.37 44.38
C LEU A 27 -15.27 -31.53 44.05
N LEU A 28 -14.98 -31.98 42.81
CA LEU A 28 -13.99 -31.40 41.86
C LEU A 28 -14.19 -32.14 40.51
N ALA A 29 -14.98 -31.64 39.55
CA ALA A 29 -14.56 -30.67 38.54
C ALA A 29 -13.14 -30.90 37.99
N LEU A 30 -12.98 -31.65 36.88
CA LEU A 30 -12.64 -31.09 35.58
C LEU A 30 -12.63 -32.14 34.44
N VAL A 31 -13.39 -31.80 33.38
CA VAL A 31 -13.12 -32.00 31.94
C VAL A 31 -13.08 -33.43 31.40
N PHE A 32 -14.24 -33.86 30.89
CA PHE A 32 -14.45 -34.29 29.50
C PHE A 32 -15.96 -34.23 29.19
N PHE A 33 -16.48 -33.05 28.86
CA PHE A 33 -17.82 -32.93 28.28
C PHE A 33 -17.70 -32.62 26.78
N THR A 34 -18.14 -33.58 25.98
CA THR A 34 -18.44 -33.42 24.56
C THR A 34 -19.48 -32.31 24.38
N GLY A 35 -19.05 -31.19 23.81
CA GLY A 35 -19.82 -29.95 23.72
C GLY A 35 -21.08 -30.07 22.86
N CYS A 36 -22.24 -30.13 23.50
CA CYS A 36 -23.49 -29.67 22.91
C CYS A 36 -23.56 -28.16 23.12
N ALA A 37 -23.64 -27.37 22.04
CA ALA A 37 -23.85 -25.94 22.13
C ALA A 37 -25.12 -25.65 22.98
N PRO A 38 -25.08 -24.66 23.89
CA PRO A 38 -26.22 -24.35 24.75
C PRO A 38 -27.48 -24.02 23.92
N VAL A 39 -28.63 -24.49 24.40
CA VAL A 39 -29.94 -24.25 23.80
C VAL A 39 -30.42 -22.87 24.26
N LEU A 40 -30.52 -21.94 23.31
CA LEU A 40 -30.94 -20.55 23.57
C LEU A 40 -32.46 -20.40 23.53
N ARG A 41 -33.13 -21.24 22.72
CA ARG A 41 -34.59 -21.34 22.61
C ARG A 41 -34.95 -22.73 22.11
N ASP A 42 -35.91 -23.41 22.72
CA ASP A 42 -36.48 -24.67 22.22
C ASP A 42 -37.97 -24.70 22.57
N ALA A 43 -38.75 -23.92 21.83
CA ALA A 43 -40.17 -23.71 22.11
C ALA A 43 -40.93 -23.27 20.85
N GLY A 44 -42.21 -23.64 20.79
CA GLY A 44 -43.13 -23.16 19.75
C GLY A 44 -42.79 -23.61 18.32
N GLY A 45 -42.06 -24.71 18.16
CA GLY A 45 -41.64 -25.26 16.86
C GLY A 45 -40.29 -24.74 16.34
N VAL A 46 -39.52 -24.03 17.17
CA VAL A 46 -38.20 -23.48 16.84
C VAL A 46 -37.18 -23.91 17.87
N ARG A 47 -36.02 -24.39 17.40
CA ARG A 47 -34.85 -24.67 18.23
C ARG A 47 -33.65 -23.83 17.77
N ILE A 48 -33.07 -23.09 18.69
CA ILE A 48 -31.89 -22.24 18.49
C ILE A 48 -30.80 -22.73 19.44
N THR A 49 -29.64 -23.08 18.89
CA THR A 49 -28.46 -23.49 19.66
C THR A 49 -27.28 -22.59 19.31
N GLY A 50 -26.49 -22.15 20.28
CA GLY A 50 -25.36 -21.24 20.03
C GLY A 50 -24.55 -20.96 21.28
N ASP A 51 -23.41 -20.31 21.12
CA ASP A 51 -22.51 -19.95 22.23
C ASP A 51 -22.96 -18.64 22.91
N ILE A 52 -23.21 -18.70 24.21
CA ILE A 52 -23.66 -17.57 25.04
C ILE A 52 -22.58 -16.47 25.09
N VAL A 53 -21.29 -16.81 24.92
CA VAL A 53 -20.16 -15.87 25.05
C VAL A 53 -19.86 -15.12 23.76
N LYS A 54 -20.05 -15.74 22.59
CA LYS A 54 -19.74 -15.12 21.29
C LYS A 54 -20.90 -14.34 20.67
N GLY A 55 -22.12 -14.49 21.18
CA GLY A 55 -23.32 -13.86 20.60
C GLY A 55 -23.59 -14.29 19.16
N ASP A 56 -24.48 -13.58 18.45
CA ASP A 56 -25.12 -13.93 17.16
C ASP A 56 -24.30 -14.68 16.08
N LYS A 57 -22.98 -14.60 16.10
CA LYS A 57 -22.09 -15.13 15.06
C LYS A 57 -22.05 -16.66 14.93
N ASP A 58 -22.42 -17.43 15.96
CA ASP A 58 -22.36 -18.91 15.97
C ASP A 58 -23.73 -19.57 16.25
N ARG A 59 -24.85 -18.85 16.04
CA ARG A 59 -26.20 -19.38 16.26
C ARG A 59 -26.62 -20.32 15.13
N ARG A 60 -27.20 -21.47 15.48
CA ARG A 60 -27.83 -22.42 14.56
C ARG A 60 -29.32 -22.50 14.83
N ILE A 61 -30.12 -22.31 13.79
CA ILE A 61 -31.57 -22.29 13.88
C ILE A 61 -32.14 -23.50 13.15
N LYS A 62 -33.04 -24.22 13.81
CA LYS A 62 -33.77 -25.37 13.26
C LYS A 62 -35.26 -25.18 13.49
N ILE A 63 -36.04 -25.29 12.43
CA ILE A 63 -37.50 -25.40 12.51
C ILE A 63 -37.84 -26.86 12.84
N THR A 64 -38.42 -27.09 14.00
CA THR A 64 -38.65 -28.44 14.56
C THR A 64 -40.06 -28.94 14.32
N THR A 65 -41.02 -28.04 14.09
CA THR A 65 -42.39 -28.39 13.69
C THR A 65 -42.46 -28.82 12.22
N ARG A 66 -43.41 -29.71 11.90
CA ARG A 66 -43.76 -30.11 10.53
C ARG A 66 -45.14 -29.60 10.10
N ASP A 67 -45.86 -28.93 10.99
CA ASP A 67 -47.18 -28.36 10.68
C ASP A 67 -47.04 -27.13 9.78
N PRO A 68 -47.55 -27.16 8.52
CA PRO A 68 -47.41 -26.06 7.58
C PRO A 68 -48.00 -24.74 8.07
N GLN A 69 -49.11 -24.76 8.82
CA GLN A 69 -49.72 -23.54 9.36
C GLN A 69 -48.82 -22.92 10.42
N ARG A 70 -48.25 -23.76 11.29
CA ARG A 70 -47.31 -23.28 12.31
C ARG A 70 -46.02 -22.75 11.71
N ILE A 71 -45.47 -23.39 10.67
CA ILE A 71 -44.28 -22.88 9.97
C ILE A 71 -44.57 -21.51 9.36
N LEU A 72 -45.76 -21.32 8.76
CA LEU A 72 -46.17 -20.06 8.18
C LEU A 72 -46.30 -18.95 9.24
N GLU A 73 -46.88 -19.27 10.40
CA GLU A 73 -46.99 -18.33 11.52
C GLU A 73 -45.61 -17.87 12.00
N ILE A 74 -44.66 -18.80 12.16
CA ILE A 74 -43.27 -18.50 12.52
C ILE A 74 -42.64 -17.60 11.46
N ALA A 75 -42.78 -17.94 10.18
CA ALA A 75 -42.21 -17.17 9.07
C ALA A 75 -42.74 -15.73 8.98
N ARG A 76 -43.95 -15.45 9.49
CA ARG A 76 -44.58 -14.12 9.45
C ARG A 76 -44.35 -13.28 10.70
N THR A 77 -44.29 -13.90 11.87
CA THR A 77 -44.45 -13.18 13.15
C THR A 77 -43.28 -13.30 14.10
N ASP A 78 -42.33 -14.23 13.87
CA ASP A 78 -41.22 -14.40 14.80
C ASP A 78 -40.37 -13.11 14.86
N PRO A 79 -40.05 -12.59 16.07
CA PRO A 79 -39.27 -11.35 16.18
C PRO A 79 -37.86 -11.50 15.60
N ASP A 80 -37.30 -12.71 15.59
CA ASP A 80 -35.97 -12.98 15.05
C ASP A 80 -36.05 -13.23 13.53
N SER A 81 -35.43 -12.33 12.77
CA SER A 81 -35.39 -12.43 11.30
C SER A 81 -34.67 -13.67 10.77
N GLU A 82 -33.68 -14.22 11.48
CA GLU A 82 -33.03 -15.46 11.05
C GLU A 82 -33.94 -16.66 11.24
N VAL A 83 -34.79 -16.63 12.28
CA VAL A 83 -35.83 -17.65 12.51
C VAL A 83 -36.90 -17.55 11.44
N ARG A 84 -37.36 -16.34 11.11
CA ARG A 84 -38.30 -16.14 9.99
C ARG A 84 -37.72 -16.64 8.67
N ALA A 85 -36.44 -16.38 8.38
CA ALA A 85 -35.77 -16.85 7.18
C ALA A 85 -35.68 -18.38 7.12
N ALA A 86 -35.33 -19.04 8.25
CA ALA A 86 -35.30 -20.50 8.34
C ALA A 86 -36.69 -21.12 8.15
N ALA A 87 -37.74 -20.49 8.71
CA ALA A 87 -39.12 -20.90 8.52
C ALA A 87 -39.59 -20.70 7.08
N ALA A 88 -39.32 -19.56 6.46
CA ALA A 88 -39.59 -19.31 5.04
C ALA A 88 -38.89 -20.34 4.13
N GLY A 89 -37.65 -20.71 4.47
CA GLY A 89 -36.90 -21.77 3.79
C GLY A 89 -37.56 -23.16 3.88
N SER A 90 -38.45 -23.38 4.84
CA SER A 90 -39.14 -24.66 5.08
C SER A 90 -40.58 -24.67 4.56
N LEU A 91 -41.07 -23.57 3.97
CA LEU A 91 -42.40 -23.48 3.38
C LEU A 91 -42.45 -24.03 1.95
N ASP A 92 -43.63 -24.51 1.56
CA ASP A 92 -43.96 -25.00 0.20
C ASP A 92 -45.10 -24.22 -0.46
N GLN A 93 -45.86 -23.43 0.29
CA GLN A 93 -47.05 -22.71 -0.21
C GLN A 93 -46.64 -21.48 -1.04
N PRO A 94 -46.88 -21.44 -2.36
CA PRO A 94 -46.38 -20.37 -3.24
C PRO A 94 -46.91 -18.99 -2.88
N ASP A 95 -48.20 -18.85 -2.61
CA ASP A 95 -48.80 -17.55 -2.24
C ASP A 95 -48.25 -17.00 -0.92
N ALA A 96 -48.00 -17.90 0.04
CA ALA A 96 -47.40 -17.53 1.31
C ALA A 96 -45.94 -17.07 1.14
N LEU A 97 -45.16 -17.78 0.33
CA LEU A 97 -43.78 -17.43 -0.01
C LEU A 97 -43.73 -16.10 -0.77
N LEU A 98 -44.65 -15.87 -1.71
CA LEU A 98 -44.74 -14.60 -2.45
C LEU A 98 -45.04 -13.44 -1.49
N ALA A 99 -46.03 -13.57 -0.61
CA ALA A 99 -46.37 -12.53 0.36
C ALA A 99 -45.18 -12.19 1.28
N ILE A 100 -44.45 -13.21 1.76
CA ILE A 100 -43.24 -13.01 2.58
C ILE A 100 -42.15 -12.29 1.77
N ALA A 101 -41.92 -12.72 0.53
CA ALA A 101 -40.93 -12.10 -0.36
C ALA A 101 -41.24 -10.61 -0.63
N GLU A 102 -42.51 -10.22 -0.72
CA GLU A 102 -42.94 -8.85 -1.00
C GLU A 102 -42.91 -7.94 0.26
N THR A 103 -43.19 -8.49 1.44
CA THR A 103 -43.56 -7.66 2.60
C THR A 103 -42.64 -7.76 3.81
N ASP A 104 -41.83 -8.82 3.99
CA ASP A 104 -41.02 -8.96 5.21
C ASP A 104 -40.01 -7.82 5.35
N PRO A 105 -39.82 -7.19 6.52
CA PRO A 105 -38.87 -6.07 6.65
C PRO A 105 -37.40 -6.47 6.46
N ALA A 106 -37.04 -7.74 6.61
CA ALA A 106 -35.66 -8.21 6.55
C ALA A 106 -35.32 -8.85 5.19
N ALA A 107 -34.29 -8.34 4.51
CA ALA A 107 -33.88 -8.79 3.18
C ALA A 107 -33.57 -10.30 3.13
N GLN A 108 -32.93 -10.86 4.15
CA GLN A 108 -32.61 -12.29 4.23
C GLN A 108 -33.85 -13.18 4.26
N VAL A 109 -34.95 -12.72 4.87
CA VAL A 109 -36.21 -13.46 4.89
C VAL A 109 -36.85 -13.44 3.51
N ARG A 110 -36.85 -12.27 2.85
CA ARG A 110 -37.34 -12.14 1.47
C ARG A 110 -36.57 -13.07 0.53
N ILE A 111 -35.25 -13.06 0.58
CA ILE A 111 -34.38 -13.93 -0.24
C ILE A 111 -34.66 -15.41 0.06
N ALA A 112 -34.81 -15.79 1.33
CA ALA A 112 -35.13 -17.17 1.71
C ALA A 112 -36.47 -17.64 1.11
N ALA A 113 -37.48 -16.78 1.12
CA ALA A 113 -38.77 -17.06 0.49
C ALA A 113 -38.64 -17.19 -1.04
N VAL A 114 -37.94 -16.25 -1.69
CA VAL A 114 -37.67 -16.29 -3.14
C VAL A 114 -36.98 -17.58 -3.55
N ARG A 115 -35.98 -18.04 -2.81
CA ARG A 115 -35.24 -19.29 -3.08
C ARG A 115 -36.11 -20.55 -3.04
N ARG A 116 -37.29 -20.48 -2.43
CA ARG A 116 -38.26 -21.59 -2.37
C ARG A 116 -39.36 -21.47 -3.40
N LEU A 117 -39.59 -20.28 -3.98
CA LEU A 117 -40.52 -20.10 -5.08
C LEU A 117 -40.06 -20.85 -6.33
N ARG A 118 -41.01 -21.48 -7.02
CA ARG A 118 -40.81 -22.20 -8.28
C ARG A 118 -41.68 -21.69 -9.41
N ASP A 119 -42.73 -20.95 -9.07
CA ASP A 119 -43.65 -20.38 -10.05
C ASP A 119 -42.98 -19.25 -10.84
N ARG A 120 -43.04 -19.37 -12.17
CA ARG A 120 -42.36 -18.45 -13.09
C ARG A 120 -42.97 -17.06 -13.05
N GLU A 121 -44.30 -16.95 -13.02
CA GLU A 121 -44.99 -15.65 -13.06
C GLU A 121 -44.76 -14.89 -11.76
N MET A 122 -44.77 -15.58 -10.62
CA MET A 122 -44.43 -15.00 -9.33
C MET A 122 -42.98 -14.49 -9.28
N LEU A 123 -42.02 -15.24 -9.83
CA LEU A 123 -40.63 -14.81 -9.91
C LEU A 123 -40.48 -13.56 -10.80
N LEU A 124 -41.17 -13.51 -11.95
CA LEU A 124 -41.13 -12.33 -12.83
C LEU A 124 -41.77 -11.10 -12.19
N ARG A 125 -42.89 -11.28 -11.48
CA ARG A 125 -43.51 -10.20 -10.69
C ARG A 125 -42.55 -9.63 -9.65
N LEU A 126 -41.81 -10.49 -8.96
CA LEU A 126 -40.83 -10.07 -7.96
C LEU A 126 -39.66 -9.30 -8.59
N ILE A 127 -39.16 -9.73 -9.75
CA ILE A 127 -38.10 -9.02 -10.48
C ILE A 127 -38.55 -7.61 -10.88
N GLU A 128 -39.83 -7.44 -11.23
CA GLU A 128 -40.37 -6.17 -11.69
C GLU A 128 -40.69 -5.20 -10.56
N THR A 129 -41.35 -5.68 -9.50
CA THR A 129 -42.05 -4.82 -8.54
C THR A 129 -41.51 -4.86 -7.11
N ASN A 130 -40.64 -5.82 -6.77
CA ASN A 130 -40.18 -5.94 -5.38
C ASN A 130 -39.32 -4.72 -5.00
N SER A 131 -39.59 -4.19 -3.80
CA SER A 131 -38.89 -3.02 -3.26
C SER A 131 -37.47 -3.32 -2.77
N GLU A 132 -37.14 -4.59 -2.52
CA GLU A 132 -35.82 -5.03 -2.05
C GLU A 132 -34.94 -5.49 -3.23
N PRO A 133 -33.86 -4.75 -3.59
CA PRO A 133 -33.01 -5.08 -4.72
C PRO A 133 -32.40 -6.49 -4.66
N LEU A 134 -32.02 -6.98 -3.48
CA LEU A 134 -31.44 -8.33 -3.36
C LEU A 134 -32.46 -9.44 -3.58
N ALA A 135 -33.74 -9.20 -3.26
CA ALA A 135 -34.82 -10.14 -3.54
C ALA A 135 -35.10 -10.22 -5.06
N ARG A 136 -35.04 -9.08 -5.77
CA ARG A 136 -35.13 -9.04 -7.24
C ARG A 136 -33.99 -9.84 -7.89
N MET A 137 -32.76 -9.63 -7.42
CA MET A 137 -31.59 -10.37 -7.89
C MET A 137 -31.72 -11.88 -7.63
N ALA A 138 -32.15 -12.26 -6.42
CA ALA A 138 -32.38 -13.66 -6.09
C ALA A 138 -33.46 -14.31 -6.98
N ALA A 139 -34.51 -13.57 -7.35
CA ALA A 139 -35.54 -14.07 -8.25
C ALA A 139 -35.00 -14.25 -9.68
N LEU A 140 -34.17 -13.30 -10.14
CA LEU A 140 -33.51 -13.36 -11.45
C LEU A 140 -32.58 -14.58 -11.60
N GLU A 141 -31.98 -15.07 -10.51
CA GLU A 141 -31.14 -16.29 -10.51
C GLU A 141 -31.89 -17.53 -11.03
N PHE A 142 -33.21 -17.57 -10.89
CA PHE A 142 -34.04 -18.68 -11.35
C PHE A 142 -34.52 -18.53 -12.80
N VAL A 143 -34.36 -17.35 -13.41
CA VAL A 143 -34.72 -17.12 -14.82
C VAL A 143 -33.59 -17.66 -15.71
N ARG A 144 -33.89 -18.67 -16.53
CA ARG A 144 -32.94 -19.30 -17.47
C ARG A 144 -33.27 -19.03 -18.94
N ASP A 145 -34.53 -18.70 -19.23
CA ASP A 145 -35.03 -18.47 -20.57
C ASP A 145 -34.43 -17.20 -21.18
N GLN A 146 -33.76 -17.34 -22.34
CA GLN A 146 -33.01 -16.26 -22.97
C GLN A 146 -33.91 -15.11 -23.46
N PRO A 147 -35.07 -15.34 -24.11
CA PRO A 147 -36.03 -14.27 -24.43
C PRO A 147 -36.52 -13.51 -23.20
N THR A 148 -36.80 -14.19 -22.09
CA THR A 148 -37.23 -13.53 -20.85
C THR A 148 -36.12 -12.65 -20.28
N LEU A 149 -34.88 -13.14 -20.23
CA LEU A 149 -33.73 -12.35 -19.79
C LEU A 149 -33.53 -11.11 -20.69
N TYR A 150 -33.72 -11.25 -22.00
CA TYR A 150 -33.70 -10.13 -22.94
C TYR A 150 -34.77 -9.09 -22.62
N THR A 151 -36.02 -9.50 -22.39
CA THR A 151 -37.10 -8.58 -22.01
C THR A 151 -36.76 -7.81 -20.73
N ILE A 152 -36.26 -8.51 -19.70
CA ILE A 152 -35.82 -7.89 -18.45
C ILE A 152 -34.70 -6.88 -18.69
N ALA A 153 -33.69 -7.24 -19.50
CA ALA A 153 -32.58 -6.35 -19.86
C ALA A 153 -33.04 -5.08 -20.58
N MET A 154 -34.10 -5.17 -21.40
CA MET A 154 -34.60 -4.05 -22.20
C MET A 154 -35.57 -3.14 -21.45
N GLN A 155 -36.40 -3.70 -20.55
CA GLN A 155 -37.58 -3.01 -20.04
C GLN A 155 -37.57 -2.73 -18.54
N ASN A 156 -36.85 -3.52 -17.72
CA ASN A 156 -36.97 -3.42 -16.27
C ASN A 156 -36.58 -2.02 -15.77
N THR A 157 -37.28 -1.45 -14.79
CA THR A 157 -37.01 -0.08 -14.32
C THR A 157 -35.65 0.11 -13.64
N ASP A 158 -35.06 -0.97 -13.11
CA ASP A 158 -33.79 -0.94 -12.40
C ASP A 158 -32.61 -1.31 -13.32
N THR A 159 -31.66 -0.39 -13.50
CA THR A 159 -30.49 -0.57 -14.36
C THR A 159 -29.58 -1.70 -13.91
N MET A 160 -29.47 -1.97 -12.60
CA MET A 160 -28.67 -3.09 -12.09
C MET A 160 -29.31 -4.43 -12.42
N ILE A 161 -30.64 -4.53 -12.34
CA ILE A 161 -31.38 -5.72 -12.77
C ILE A 161 -31.23 -5.94 -14.28
N ARG A 162 -31.31 -4.87 -15.09
CA ARG A 162 -31.04 -4.95 -16.53
C ARG A 162 -29.67 -5.54 -16.81
N LYS A 163 -28.64 -5.01 -16.15
CA LYS A 163 -27.25 -5.47 -16.30
C LYS A 163 -27.06 -6.92 -15.85
N ALA A 164 -27.64 -7.30 -14.70
CA ALA A 164 -27.60 -8.67 -14.21
C ALA A 164 -28.30 -9.66 -15.16
N ALA A 165 -29.36 -9.23 -15.84
CA ALA A 165 -30.00 -10.04 -16.87
C ALA A 165 -29.05 -10.25 -18.06
N VAL A 166 -28.38 -9.20 -18.53
CA VAL A 166 -27.36 -9.27 -19.60
C VAL A 166 -26.23 -10.25 -19.26
N GLU A 167 -25.74 -10.25 -18.01
CA GLU A 167 -24.68 -11.16 -17.54
C GLU A 167 -25.07 -12.65 -17.63
N ARG A 168 -26.36 -12.94 -17.78
CA ARG A 168 -26.91 -14.31 -17.90
C ARG A 168 -27.33 -14.66 -19.33
N ILE A 169 -27.28 -13.69 -20.26
CA ILE A 169 -27.52 -13.95 -21.68
C ILE A 169 -26.23 -14.48 -22.31
N THR A 170 -26.39 -15.53 -23.12
CA THR A 170 -25.31 -16.19 -23.88
C THR A 170 -25.54 -16.13 -25.39
N ARG A 171 -26.77 -15.82 -25.82
CA ARG A 171 -27.15 -15.67 -27.23
C ARG A 171 -26.64 -14.35 -27.80
N ASN A 172 -25.72 -14.45 -28.76
CA ASN A 172 -25.11 -13.32 -29.46
C ASN A 172 -26.14 -12.39 -30.13
N ASP A 173 -27.18 -12.94 -30.77
CA ASP A 173 -28.25 -12.14 -31.38
C ASP A 173 -29.01 -11.24 -30.38
N LEU A 174 -29.29 -11.76 -29.18
CA LEU A 174 -29.95 -11.00 -28.12
C LEU A 174 -29.00 -9.95 -27.52
N LEU A 175 -27.74 -10.33 -27.24
CA LEU A 175 -26.72 -9.40 -26.75
C LEU A 175 -26.50 -8.25 -27.75
N PHE A 176 -26.43 -8.55 -29.05
CA PHE A 176 -26.28 -7.56 -30.10
C PHE A 176 -27.46 -6.58 -30.14
N ALA A 177 -28.71 -7.08 -30.08
CA ALA A 177 -29.88 -6.22 -30.02
C ALA A 177 -29.85 -5.26 -28.81
N ILE A 178 -29.46 -5.78 -27.63
CA ILE A 178 -29.28 -4.97 -26.41
C ILE A 178 -28.18 -3.92 -26.61
N ALA A 179 -27.01 -4.32 -27.12
CA ALA A 179 -25.89 -3.41 -27.34
C ALA A 179 -26.23 -2.27 -28.32
N MET A 180 -27.11 -2.53 -29.31
CA MET A 180 -27.50 -1.55 -30.32
C MET A 180 -28.63 -0.63 -29.90
N THR A 181 -29.57 -1.09 -29.06
CA THR A 181 -30.86 -0.40 -28.88
C THR A 181 -31.24 -0.09 -27.43
N ASN A 182 -30.52 -0.63 -26.43
CA ASN A 182 -30.87 -0.35 -25.04
C ASN A 182 -30.67 1.15 -24.72
N ALA A 183 -31.62 1.74 -24.00
CA ALA A 183 -31.58 3.14 -23.61
C ALA A 183 -30.37 3.46 -22.70
N GLU A 184 -30.00 2.51 -21.83
CA GLU A 184 -28.96 2.70 -20.83
C GLU A 184 -27.57 2.34 -21.38
N SER A 185 -26.66 3.33 -21.41
CA SER A 185 -25.29 3.16 -21.94
C SER A 185 -24.52 2.04 -21.25
N PHE A 186 -24.65 1.94 -19.92
CA PHE A 186 -23.97 0.91 -19.15
C PHE A 186 -24.43 -0.52 -19.50
N VAL A 187 -25.72 -0.68 -19.84
CA VAL A 187 -26.28 -1.96 -20.27
C VAL A 187 -25.82 -2.30 -21.68
N ARG A 188 -25.75 -1.31 -22.58
CA ARG A 188 -25.17 -1.50 -23.93
C ARG A 188 -23.72 -1.99 -23.88
N ILE A 189 -22.89 -1.34 -23.06
CA ILE A 189 -21.48 -1.72 -22.83
C ILE A 189 -21.39 -3.15 -22.30
N SER A 190 -22.19 -3.48 -21.27
CA SER A 190 -22.20 -4.81 -20.66
C SER A 190 -22.57 -5.91 -21.66
N ALA A 191 -23.49 -5.60 -22.59
CA ALA A 191 -23.88 -6.53 -23.65
C ALA A 191 -22.77 -6.67 -24.70
N ALA A 192 -22.19 -5.55 -25.17
CA ALA A 192 -21.11 -5.56 -26.15
C ALA A 192 -19.89 -6.37 -25.68
N SER A 193 -19.50 -6.25 -24.41
CA SER A 193 -18.38 -7.00 -23.81
C SER A 193 -18.62 -8.50 -23.64
N ARG A 194 -19.80 -9.02 -23.99
CA ARG A 194 -20.13 -10.45 -23.92
C ARG A 194 -20.35 -11.08 -25.28
N ILE A 195 -20.35 -10.30 -26.36
CA ILE A 195 -20.55 -10.79 -27.71
C ILE A 195 -19.25 -11.45 -28.17
N THR A 196 -19.36 -12.65 -28.72
CA THR A 196 -18.24 -13.40 -29.29
C THR A 196 -18.31 -13.43 -30.82
N ASP A 197 -19.46 -13.12 -31.41
CA ASP A 197 -19.65 -13.06 -32.86
C ASP A 197 -18.91 -11.86 -33.47
N GLN A 198 -17.93 -12.16 -34.32
CA GLN A 198 -17.04 -11.15 -34.90
C GLN A 198 -17.76 -10.16 -35.84
N LYS A 199 -18.81 -10.61 -36.54
CA LYS A 199 -19.57 -9.74 -37.44
C LYS A 199 -20.36 -8.72 -36.63
N GLN A 200 -21.01 -9.17 -35.56
CA GLN A 200 -21.76 -8.31 -34.64
C GLN A 200 -20.87 -7.31 -33.91
N LEU A 201 -19.72 -7.75 -33.37
CA LEU A 201 -18.73 -6.85 -32.76
C LEU A 201 -18.28 -5.77 -33.75
N SER A 202 -17.97 -6.18 -34.99
CA SER A 202 -17.56 -5.25 -36.05
C SER A 202 -18.68 -4.28 -36.45
N THR A 203 -19.94 -4.68 -36.38
CA THR A 203 -21.08 -3.78 -36.61
C THR A 203 -21.23 -2.78 -35.46
N ILE A 204 -21.16 -3.22 -34.20
CA ILE A 204 -21.23 -2.34 -33.03
C ILE A 204 -20.11 -1.31 -33.10
N ALA A 205 -18.88 -1.76 -33.31
CA ALA A 205 -17.71 -0.89 -33.33
C ALA A 205 -17.70 0.13 -34.48
N ARG A 206 -18.48 -0.07 -35.54
CA ARG A 206 -18.64 0.89 -36.64
C ARG A 206 -19.81 1.83 -36.49
N THR A 207 -20.93 1.35 -35.96
CA THR A 207 -22.23 2.01 -36.14
C THR A 207 -22.89 2.46 -34.85
N ASN A 208 -22.43 1.98 -33.70
CA ASN A 208 -23.05 2.36 -32.43
C ASN A 208 -22.80 3.84 -32.12
N SER A 209 -23.86 4.56 -31.75
CA SER A 209 -23.78 6.00 -31.47
C SER A 209 -22.95 6.31 -30.23
N ASP A 210 -22.87 5.39 -29.27
CA ASP A 210 -22.13 5.55 -28.02
C ASP A 210 -20.67 5.09 -28.17
N PRO A 211 -19.68 6.01 -28.07
CA PRO A 211 -18.27 5.68 -28.19
C PRO A 211 -17.79 4.65 -27.17
N LEU A 212 -18.35 4.64 -25.96
CA LEU A 212 -17.96 3.67 -24.93
C LEU A 212 -18.41 2.26 -25.31
N THR A 213 -19.56 2.13 -25.95
CA THR A 213 -20.06 0.86 -26.48
C THR A 213 -19.23 0.40 -27.69
N ARG A 214 -18.85 1.32 -28.60
CA ARG A 214 -17.90 1.00 -29.69
C ARG A 214 -16.56 0.49 -29.15
N ARG A 215 -16.00 1.20 -28.17
CA ARG A 215 -14.75 0.83 -27.50
C ARG A 215 -14.84 -0.53 -26.79
N ALA A 216 -15.98 -0.83 -26.17
CA ALA A 216 -16.21 -2.11 -25.51
C ALA A 216 -16.17 -3.28 -26.53
N ALA A 217 -16.77 -3.09 -27.71
CA ALA A 217 -16.74 -4.08 -28.77
C ALA A 217 -15.33 -4.32 -29.34
N LEU A 218 -14.48 -3.29 -29.39
CA LEU A 218 -13.11 -3.41 -29.93
C LEU A 218 -12.26 -4.47 -29.22
N ARG A 219 -12.46 -4.69 -27.92
CA ARG A 219 -11.61 -5.55 -27.09
C ARG A 219 -11.49 -6.98 -27.62
N ASP A 220 -12.55 -7.49 -28.23
CA ASP A 220 -12.63 -8.87 -28.71
C ASP A 220 -12.70 -8.96 -30.25
N ILE A 221 -12.43 -7.87 -30.97
CA ILE A 221 -12.30 -7.90 -32.44
C ILE A 221 -10.95 -8.48 -32.83
N ALA A 222 -10.96 -9.59 -33.58
CA ALA A 222 -9.75 -10.23 -34.09
C ALA A 222 -9.28 -9.66 -35.43
N SER A 223 -10.18 -9.06 -36.21
CA SER A 223 -9.86 -8.59 -37.56
C SER A 223 -9.02 -7.30 -37.53
N GLN A 224 -7.75 -7.44 -37.89
CA GLN A 224 -6.84 -6.31 -38.03
C GLN A 224 -7.32 -5.29 -39.08
N ALA A 225 -8.06 -5.72 -40.12
CA ALA A 225 -8.64 -4.80 -41.09
C ALA A 225 -9.69 -3.87 -40.47
N VAL A 226 -10.53 -4.40 -39.57
CA VAL A 226 -11.54 -3.61 -38.85
C VAL A 226 -10.89 -2.66 -37.86
N LEU A 227 -9.86 -3.14 -37.14
CA LEU A 227 -9.09 -2.29 -36.23
C LEU A 227 -8.39 -1.15 -36.99
N SER A 228 -7.87 -1.40 -38.20
CA SER A 228 -7.22 -0.36 -39.02
C SER A 228 -8.22 0.69 -39.49
N GLU A 229 -9.39 0.26 -39.96
CA GLU A 229 -10.49 1.14 -40.36
C GLU A 229 -10.92 2.05 -39.20
N ILE A 230 -11.17 1.48 -38.01
CA ILE A 230 -11.64 2.23 -36.84
C ILE A 230 -10.55 3.17 -36.31
N ALA A 231 -9.30 2.72 -36.24
CA ALA A 231 -8.19 3.59 -35.83
C ALA A 231 -8.05 4.81 -36.75
N ALA A 232 -8.23 4.64 -38.06
CA ALA A 232 -8.11 5.71 -39.03
C ALA A 232 -9.33 6.65 -39.07
N LEU A 233 -10.56 6.13 -38.89
CA LEU A 233 -11.77 6.85 -39.27
C LEU A 233 -12.74 7.16 -38.11
N ASP A 234 -12.64 6.49 -36.96
CA ASP A 234 -13.59 6.74 -35.86
C ASP A 234 -13.47 8.19 -35.37
N PRO A 235 -14.57 8.93 -35.18
CA PRO A 235 -14.51 10.32 -34.73
C PRO A 235 -14.07 10.46 -33.26
N ASP A 236 -14.23 9.42 -32.44
CA ASP A 236 -13.88 9.45 -31.03
C ASP A 236 -12.44 9.01 -30.80
N ARG A 237 -11.63 9.95 -30.28
CA ARG A 237 -10.21 9.75 -30.01
C ARG A 237 -9.92 8.53 -29.12
N ASP A 238 -10.72 8.24 -28.11
CA ASP A 238 -10.46 7.11 -27.20
C ASP A 238 -10.80 5.76 -27.83
N VAL A 239 -11.79 5.72 -28.73
CA VAL A 239 -12.05 4.56 -29.58
C VAL A 239 -10.84 4.32 -30.51
N ARG A 240 -10.36 5.37 -31.18
CA ARG A 240 -9.17 5.29 -32.05
C ARG A 240 -7.93 4.81 -31.29
N LYS A 241 -7.63 5.39 -30.12
CA LYS A 241 -6.51 4.96 -29.25
C LYS A 241 -6.61 3.47 -28.90
N THR A 242 -7.81 3.00 -28.55
CA THR A 242 -8.04 1.58 -28.25
C THR A 242 -7.77 0.70 -29.46
N ALA A 243 -8.24 1.11 -30.64
CA ALA A 243 -7.98 0.40 -31.88
C ALA A 243 -6.47 0.34 -32.20
N VAL A 244 -5.74 1.45 -32.09
CA VAL A 244 -4.27 1.48 -32.26
C VAL A 244 -3.57 0.57 -31.25
N GLY A 245 -4.04 0.55 -29.99
CA GLY A 245 -3.55 -0.37 -28.96
C GLY A 245 -3.64 -1.84 -29.35
N LEU A 246 -4.65 -2.22 -30.14
CA LEU A 246 -4.89 -3.59 -30.63
C LEU A 246 -4.30 -3.87 -32.03
N LEU A 247 -3.84 -2.84 -32.74
CA LEU A 247 -3.22 -2.99 -34.06
C LEU A 247 -1.85 -3.65 -33.99
N THR A 248 -1.61 -4.57 -34.92
CA THR A 248 -0.35 -5.26 -35.16
C THR A 248 0.10 -5.20 -36.63
N ARG A 249 -0.73 -4.69 -37.54
CA ARG A 249 -0.40 -4.53 -38.97
C ARG A 249 0.61 -3.40 -39.20
N PRO A 250 1.84 -3.68 -39.66
CA PRO A 250 2.88 -2.67 -39.86
C PRO A 250 2.45 -1.55 -40.81
N GLU A 251 1.77 -1.87 -41.91
CA GLU A 251 1.32 -0.90 -42.91
C GLU A 251 0.26 0.07 -42.35
N ALA A 252 -0.63 -0.41 -41.48
CA ALA A 252 -1.64 0.43 -40.84
C ALA A 252 -1.01 1.34 -39.78
N LEU A 253 -0.08 0.82 -38.98
CA LEU A 253 0.68 1.60 -38.02
C LEU A 253 1.50 2.69 -38.71
N ALA A 254 2.16 2.36 -39.83
CA ALA A 254 2.92 3.33 -40.61
C ALA A 254 2.04 4.46 -41.17
N ALA A 255 0.86 4.13 -41.70
CA ALA A 255 -0.07 5.14 -42.21
C ALA A 255 -0.54 6.10 -41.12
N LEU A 256 -0.87 5.58 -39.93
CA LEU A 256 -1.27 6.40 -38.78
C LEU A 256 -0.10 7.26 -38.27
N ALA A 257 1.09 6.69 -38.12
CA ALA A 257 2.26 7.38 -37.59
C ALA A 257 2.67 8.61 -38.44
N ILE A 258 2.42 8.59 -39.75
CA ILE A 258 2.78 9.69 -40.67
C ILE A 258 1.60 10.64 -40.90
N GLY A 259 0.38 10.10 -41.01
CA GLY A 259 -0.75 10.81 -41.59
C GLY A 259 -1.81 11.27 -40.61
N ASP A 260 -1.79 10.80 -39.36
CA ASP A 260 -2.85 11.16 -38.42
C ASP A 260 -2.81 12.62 -38.01
N ALA A 261 -3.99 13.25 -37.90
CA ALA A 261 -4.07 14.62 -37.40
C ALA A 261 -3.78 14.72 -35.90
N ASP A 262 -4.11 13.68 -35.11
CA ASP A 262 -3.91 13.70 -33.66
C ASP A 262 -2.50 13.19 -33.30
N PRO A 263 -1.65 14.01 -32.67
CA PRO A 263 -0.30 13.61 -32.29
C PRO A 263 -0.27 12.41 -31.33
N VAL A 264 -1.31 12.18 -30.52
CA VAL A 264 -1.36 11.00 -29.64
C VAL A 264 -1.62 9.72 -30.43
N ILE A 265 -2.36 9.78 -31.54
CA ILE A 265 -2.52 8.62 -32.42
C ILE A 265 -1.19 8.35 -33.15
N ARG A 266 -0.52 9.39 -33.66
CA ARG A 266 0.81 9.24 -34.26
C ARG A 266 1.80 8.66 -33.27
N TYR A 267 1.89 9.21 -32.06
CA TYR A 267 2.70 8.70 -30.95
C TYR A 267 2.47 7.20 -30.71
N LEU A 268 1.23 6.78 -30.47
CA LEU A 268 0.91 5.37 -30.19
C LEU A 268 1.28 4.46 -31.36
N ALA A 269 1.08 4.92 -32.60
CA ALA A 269 1.48 4.17 -33.78
C ALA A 269 3.01 4.06 -33.88
N THR A 270 3.73 5.17 -33.67
CA THR A 270 5.20 5.25 -33.69
C THR A 270 5.85 4.28 -32.70
N THR A 271 5.31 4.17 -31.47
CA THR A 271 5.85 3.22 -30.45
C THR A 271 5.85 1.76 -30.90
N LYS A 272 5.08 1.41 -31.93
CA LYS A 272 4.94 0.05 -32.46
C LYS A 272 5.66 -0.15 -33.80
N LEU A 273 6.32 0.88 -34.33
CA LEU A 273 7.03 0.77 -35.60
C LEU A 273 8.37 0.07 -35.45
N THR A 274 8.75 -0.67 -36.48
CA THR A 274 10.07 -1.32 -36.60
C THR A 274 10.82 -0.88 -37.86
N ASP A 275 10.20 -0.09 -38.73
CA ASP A 275 10.82 0.41 -39.96
C ASP A 275 11.77 1.57 -39.63
N SER A 276 13.07 1.32 -39.75
CA SER A 276 14.13 2.30 -39.46
C SER A 276 14.02 3.56 -40.31
N THR A 277 13.79 3.43 -41.62
CA THR A 277 13.69 4.59 -42.53
C THR A 277 12.51 5.48 -42.15
N LEU A 278 11.39 4.85 -41.75
CA LEU A 278 10.22 5.58 -41.32
C LEU A 278 10.44 6.27 -39.98
N LEU A 279 11.03 5.58 -39.00
CA LEU A 279 11.37 6.17 -37.69
C LEU A 279 12.28 7.39 -37.85
N GLN A 280 13.30 7.31 -38.71
CA GLN A 280 14.18 8.43 -39.02
C GLN A 280 13.41 9.64 -39.59
N ARG A 281 12.49 9.40 -40.53
CA ARG A 281 11.65 10.47 -41.10
C ARG A 281 10.75 11.12 -40.04
N ILE A 282 10.12 10.33 -39.18
CA ILE A 282 9.26 10.85 -38.10
C ILE A 282 10.10 11.67 -37.11
N ALA A 283 11.26 11.14 -36.69
CA ALA A 283 12.19 11.80 -35.80
C ALA A 283 12.64 13.18 -36.31
N MET A 284 12.81 13.33 -37.64
CA MET A 284 13.24 14.59 -38.25
C MET A 284 12.12 15.60 -38.51
N SER A 285 10.89 15.15 -38.74
CA SER A 285 9.89 15.99 -39.43
C SER A 285 8.50 16.02 -38.79
N ASP A 286 8.22 15.19 -37.78
CA ASP A 286 6.92 15.28 -37.12
C ASP A 286 6.76 16.67 -36.46
N PRO A 287 5.64 17.37 -36.67
CA PRO A 287 5.43 18.69 -36.08
C PRO A 287 5.37 18.64 -34.55
N ASP A 288 4.98 17.52 -33.96
CA ASP A 288 4.84 17.35 -32.52
C ASP A 288 6.13 16.80 -31.91
N ALA A 289 6.68 17.51 -30.93
CA ALA A 289 7.94 17.15 -30.29
C ALA A 289 7.88 15.81 -29.54
N LEU A 290 6.72 15.42 -28.97
CA LEU A 290 6.57 14.13 -28.30
C LEU A 290 6.68 12.98 -29.30
N VAL A 291 6.10 13.15 -30.50
CA VAL A 291 6.19 12.14 -31.55
C VAL A 291 7.63 12.05 -32.08
N ARG A 292 8.32 13.18 -32.30
CA ARG A 292 9.74 13.19 -32.67
C ARG A 292 10.60 12.49 -31.63
N LYS A 293 10.46 12.86 -30.35
CA LYS A 293 11.16 12.24 -29.22
C LYS A 293 10.95 10.73 -29.18
N THR A 294 9.72 10.27 -29.35
CA THR A 294 9.37 8.84 -29.36
C THR A 294 10.04 8.11 -30.52
N ALA A 295 10.12 8.73 -31.69
CA ALA A 295 10.84 8.17 -32.82
C ALA A 295 12.35 8.14 -32.57
N VAL A 296 12.92 9.22 -32.00
CA VAL A 296 14.34 9.31 -31.62
C VAL A 296 14.76 8.18 -30.69
N GLU A 297 13.94 7.83 -29.70
CA GLU A 297 14.19 6.71 -28.76
C GLU A 297 14.25 5.34 -29.46
N LEU A 298 13.73 5.22 -30.68
CA LEU A 298 13.73 3.98 -31.46
C LEU A 298 14.76 3.99 -32.61
N VAL A 299 15.32 5.15 -32.95
CA VAL A 299 16.34 5.30 -34.01
C VAL A 299 17.69 4.76 -33.51
N GLN A 300 18.41 4.06 -34.40
CA GLN A 300 19.75 3.52 -34.12
C GLN A 300 20.86 4.23 -34.93
N ASP A 301 20.49 5.14 -35.83
CA ASP A 301 21.46 5.86 -36.66
C ASP A 301 22.13 6.98 -35.85
N GLU A 302 23.37 6.75 -35.42
CA GLU A 302 24.15 7.70 -34.63
C GLU A 302 24.38 9.04 -35.33
N SER A 303 24.53 9.04 -36.66
CA SER A 303 24.76 10.28 -37.42
C SER A 303 23.51 11.14 -37.45
N LEU A 304 22.34 10.52 -37.62
CA LEU A 304 21.07 11.22 -37.52
C LEU A 304 20.80 11.71 -36.09
N LEU A 305 21.05 10.88 -35.08
CA LEU A 305 20.89 11.26 -33.68
C LEU A 305 21.79 12.45 -33.32
N ALA A 306 23.01 12.50 -33.86
CA ALA A 306 23.93 13.62 -33.63
C ALA A 306 23.38 14.91 -34.25
N PHE A 307 22.85 14.83 -35.47
CA PHE A 307 22.20 15.96 -36.12
C PHE A 307 20.97 16.46 -35.33
N ILE A 308 20.10 15.55 -34.88
CA ILE A 308 18.92 15.90 -34.08
C ILE A 308 19.34 16.53 -32.74
N ALA A 309 20.36 15.98 -32.07
CA ALA A 309 20.91 16.53 -30.84
C ALA A 309 21.54 17.93 -31.01
N GLU A 310 21.92 18.31 -32.23
CA GLU A 310 22.46 19.63 -32.54
C GLU A 310 21.36 20.65 -32.86
N CYS A 311 20.34 20.25 -33.64
CA CYS A 311 19.44 21.21 -34.28
C CYS A 311 17.96 21.14 -33.87
N ASP A 312 17.48 20.11 -33.16
CA ASP A 312 16.05 20.05 -32.81
C ASP A 312 15.67 21.24 -31.91
N PRO A 313 14.59 21.98 -32.22
CA PRO A 313 14.20 23.14 -31.42
C PRO A 313 13.86 22.76 -29.98
N GLU A 314 13.33 21.56 -29.74
CA GLU A 314 12.89 21.13 -28.42
C GLU A 314 14.02 20.42 -27.66
N SER A 315 14.30 20.91 -26.45
CA SER A 315 15.41 20.41 -25.64
C SER A 315 15.19 18.97 -25.18
N GLU A 316 13.94 18.55 -24.99
CA GLU A 316 13.62 17.15 -24.66
C GLU A 316 13.96 16.19 -25.79
N VAL A 317 13.78 16.60 -27.06
CA VAL A 317 14.11 15.79 -28.23
C VAL A 317 15.63 15.71 -28.37
N ARG A 318 16.33 16.85 -28.24
CA ARG A 318 17.80 16.88 -28.27
C ARG A 318 18.40 15.98 -27.19
N ALA A 319 17.91 16.06 -25.95
CA ALA A 319 18.39 15.22 -24.86
C ALA A 319 18.09 13.74 -25.05
N ALA A 320 16.91 13.40 -25.61
CA ALA A 320 16.62 12.02 -25.99
C ALA A 320 17.67 11.52 -26.99
N ALA A 321 17.96 12.30 -28.03
CA ALA A 321 19.00 11.94 -29.01
C ALA A 321 20.38 11.83 -28.37
N THR A 322 20.76 12.78 -27.50
CA THR A 322 22.03 12.78 -26.76
C THR A 322 22.24 11.51 -25.92
N ASN A 323 21.18 10.95 -25.31
CA ASN A 323 21.30 9.73 -24.51
C ASN A 323 21.73 8.50 -25.32
N HIS A 324 21.55 8.53 -26.64
CA HIS A 324 21.91 7.44 -27.55
C HIS A 324 23.23 7.67 -28.31
N LEU A 325 23.94 8.77 -28.03
CA LEU A 325 25.20 9.09 -28.72
C LEU A 325 26.42 8.46 -28.05
N PRO A 326 27.44 8.09 -28.85
CA PRO A 326 28.72 7.63 -28.32
C PRO A 326 29.50 8.78 -27.65
N ALA A 327 30.38 8.41 -26.72
CA ALA A 327 31.16 9.37 -25.92
C ALA A 327 31.97 10.39 -26.75
N SER A 328 32.36 10.04 -27.98
CA SER A 328 33.12 10.93 -28.89
C SER A 328 32.37 12.20 -29.29
N VAL A 329 31.03 12.18 -29.32
CA VAL A 329 30.19 13.30 -29.74
C VAL A 329 29.69 14.12 -28.54
N LEU A 330 29.65 13.50 -27.36
CA LEU A 330 29.05 14.09 -26.16
C LEU A 330 29.81 15.30 -25.62
N ALA A 331 31.13 15.37 -25.80
CA ALA A 331 31.95 16.44 -25.23
C ALA A 331 31.50 17.83 -25.71
N MET A 332 31.25 17.98 -27.01
CA MET A 332 30.78 19.25 -27.58
C MET A 332 29.39 19.62 -27.06
N ILE A 333 28.49 18.65 -26.93
CA ILE A 333 27.13 18.86 -26.43
C ILE A 333 27.16 19.28 -24.96
N ALA A 334 27.97 18.62 -24.14
CA ALA A 334 28.10 18.90 -22.71
C ALA A 334 28.60 20.30 -22.40
N VAL A 335 29.38 20.92 -23.30
CA VAL A 335 29.94 22.26 -23.11
C VAL A 335 29.10 23.35 -23.78
N ASN A 336 28.47 23.06 -24.92
CA ASN A 336 27.91 24.11 -25.80
C ASN A 336 26.37 24.12 -25.91
N ASP A 337 25.64 23.06 -25.54
CA ASP A 337 24.17 23.10 -25.67
C ASP A 337 23.59 24.15 -24.73
N LEU A 338 22.63 24.94 -25.23
CA LEU A 338 22.01 26.02 -24.47
C LEU A 338 21.18 25.49 -23.28
N SER A 339 20.61 24.30 -23.40
CA SER A 339 19.75 23.68 -22.39
C SER A 339 20.56 22.88 -21.37
N PRO A 340 20.45 23.21 -20.05
CA PRO A 340 21.05 22.40 -18.99
C PRO A 340 20.61 20.93 -19.06
N LEU A 341 19.36 20.67 -19.49
CA LEU A 341 18.82 19.31 -19.60
C LEU A 341 19.59 18.46 -20.64
N VAL A 342 19.99 19.04 -21.76
CA VAL A 342 20.78 18.37 -22.80
C VAL A 342 22.24 18.20 -22.34
N ARG A 343 22.83 19.24 -21.74
CA ARG A 343 24.18 19.15 -21.18
C ARG A 343 24.28 18.07 -20.10
N MET A 344 23.29 17.98 -19.21
CA MET A 344 23.20 16.90 -18.21
C MET A 344 23.08 15.52 -18.87
N ALA A 345 22.27 15.38 -19.93
CA ALA A 345 22.16 14.12 -20.67
C ALA A 345 23.52 13.69 -21.24
N ALA A 346 24.29 14.62 -21.80
CA ALA A 346 25.64 14.35 -22.27
C ALA A 346 26.58 13.96 -21.12
N VAL A 347 26.65 14.76 -20.06
CA VAL A 347 27.55 14.56 -18.91
C VAL A 347 27.35 13.19 -18.24
N ARG A 348 26.12 12.68 -18.16
CA ARG A 348 25.84 11.35 -17.59
C ARG A 348 26.61 10.22 -18.28
N ASN A 349 26.85 10.35 -19.58
CA ASN A 349 27.48 9.32 -20.41
C ASN A 349 28.93 9.65 -20.80
N ILE A 350 29.47 10.78 -20.34
CA ILE A 350 30.89 11.12 -20.52
C ILE A 350 31.74 10.37 -19.49
N SER A 351 32.91 9.91 -19.95
CA SER A 351 33.97 9.34 -19.09
C SER A 351 35.31 10.07 -19.24
N ASP A 352 35.41 11.04 -20.14
CA ASP A 352 36.59 11.88 -20.31
C ASP A 352 36.71 12.85 -19.13
N GLU A 353 37.78 12.70 -18.35
CA GLU A 353 38.01 13.47 -17.14
C GLU A 353 38.29 14.95 -17.41
N GLU A 354 38.94 15.29 -18.54
CA GLU A 354 39.20 16.70 -18.87
C GLU A 354 37.92 17.42 -19.27
N VAL A 355 37.00 16.74 -19.96
CA VAL A 355 35.67 17.30 -20.27
C VAL A 355 34.84 17.49 -19.00
N LEU A 356 34.83 16.49 -18.10
CA LEU A 356 34.11 16.62 -16.83
C LEU A 356 34.68 17.75 -15.96
N LYS A 357 36.01 17.92 -15.98
CA LYS A 357 36.69 19.03 -15.32
C LYS A 357 36.33 20.38 -15.94
N GLU A 358 36.29 20.48 -17.26
CA GLU A 358 35.83 21.69 -17.95
C GLU A 358 34.42 22.05 -17.51
N VAL A 359 33.47 21.12 -17.59
CA VAL A 359 32.07 21.31 -17.15
C VAL A 359 31.99 21.76 -15.69
N LEU A 360 32.77 21.16 -14.79
CA LEU A 360 32.80 21.55 -13.38
C LEU A 360 33.34 22.97 -13.15
N LEU A 361 34.21 23.46 -14.01
CA LEU A 361 34.83 24.78 -13.85
C LEU A 361 34.05 25.88 -14.58
N THR A 362 33.38 25.56 -15.70
CA THR A 362 32.83 26.55 -16.62
C THR A 362 31.30 26.55 -16.69
N ASP A 363 30.62 25.43 -16.39
CA ASP A 363 29.17 25.39 -16.56
C ASP A 363 28.48 26.28 -15.55
N ASP A 364 27.56 27.11 -16.04
CA ASP A 364 26.86 28.05 -15.18
C ASP A 364 25.79 27.36 -14.30
N ASP A 365 25.22 26.27 -14.78
CA ASP A 365 24.13 25.56 -14.13
C ASP A 365 24.65 24.62 -13.03
N GLY A 366 24.07 24.75 -11.83
CA GLY A 366 24.47 23.95 -10.68
C GLY A 366 24.14 22.47 -10.82
N ASP A 367 23.05 22.12 -11.50
CA ASP A 367 22.62 20.72 -11.67
C ASP A 367 23.48 20.01 -12.72
N VAL A 368 23.94 20.72 -13.75
CA VAL A 368 24.95 20.19 -14.69
C VAL A 368 26.27 19.93 -13.96
N ARG A 369 26.79 20.90 -13.21
CA ARG A 369 28.00 20.71 -12.39
C ARG A 369 27.83 19.57 -11.39
N ASN A 370 26.68 19.48 -10.72
CA ASN A 370 26.39 18.39 -9.79
C ASN A 370 26.43 17.02 -10.49
N THR A 371 25.85 16.94 -11.70
CA THR A 371 25.90 15.73 -12.53
C THR A 371 27.35 15.36 -12.89
N ALA A 372 28.20 16.35 -13.19
CA ALA A 372 29.62 16.12 -13.44
C ALA A 372 30.36 15.66 -12.17
N VAL A 373 30.05 16.22 -10.99
CA VAL A 373 30.60 15.76 -9.71
C VAL A 373 30.29 14.29 -9.49
N MET A 374 29.11 13.81 -9.86
CA MET A 374 28.71 12.39 -9.78
C MET A 374 29.49 11.47 -10.73
N ARG A 375 30.25 12.02 -11.68
CA ARG A 375 31.06 11.25 -12.64
C ARG A 375 32.57 11.31 -12.40
N VAL A 376 33.05 12.27 -11.60
CA VAL A 376 34.49 12.47 -11.34
C VAL A 376 34.99 11.65 -10.16
N ASP A 377 36.07 10.90 -10.33
CA ASP A 377 36.75 10.16 -9.27
C ASP A 377 38.00 10.86 -8.70
N ASN A 378 38.50 11.87 -9.41
CA ASN A 378 39.69 12.63 -9.03
C ASN A 378 39.49 13.38 -7.70
N GLN A 379 40.20 12.93 -6.67
CA GLN A 379 40.08 13.46 -5.32
C GLN A 379 40.54 14.92 -5.20
N ALA A 380 41.52 15.35 -6.00
CA ALA A 380 41.98 16.73 -6.00
C ALA A 380 40.92 17.68 -6.60
N LEU A 381 40.26 17.24 -7.69
CA LEU A 381 39.17 18.00 -8.31
C LEU A 381 37.94 18.06 -7.39
N LEU A 382 37.54 16.93 -6.80
CA LEU A 382 36.46 16.90 -5.81
C LEU A 382 36.75 17.81 -4.61
N ALA A 383 38.01 17.84 -4.12
CA ALA A 383 38.42 18.73 -3.05
C ALA A 383 38.34 20.22 -3.43
N ALA A 384 38.70 20.58 -4.66
CA ALA A 384 38.56 21.94 -5.16
C ALA A 384 37.09 22.36 -5.24
N VAL A 385 36.24 21.52 -5.84
CA VAL A 385 34.78 21.76 -5.96
C VAL A 385 34.12 21.92 -4.59
N ALA A 386 34.39 21.02 -3.65
CA ALA A 386 33.85 21.09 -2.29
C ALA A 386 34.18 22.43 -1.59
N LYS A 387 35.40 22.94 -1.79
CA LYS A 387 35.88 24.18 -1.16
C LYS A 387 35.38 25.44 -1.86
N GLN A 388 35.20 25.42 -3.18
CA GLN A 388 35.11 26.65 -3.98
C GLN A 388 33.83 26.80 -4.80
N ASP A 389 33.06 25.74 -5.08
CA ASP A 389 31.86 25.87 -5.91
C ASP A 389 30.85 26.85 -5.29
N ARG A 390 30.19 27.65 -6.12
CA ARG A 390 29.21 28.65 -5.68
C ARG A 390 27.89 28.03 -5.19
N ASN A 391 27.53 26.85 -5.69
CA ASN A 391 26.30 26.16 -5.36
C ASN A 391 26.54 25.12 -4.26
N LEU A 392 25.85 25.31 -3.13
CA LEU A 392 25.98 24.42 -1.98
C LEU A 392 25.68 22.94 -2.30
N SER A 393 24.70 22.65 -3.15
CA SER A 393 24.34 21.27 -3.50
C SER A 393 25.52 20.56 -4.17
N VAL A 394 26.20 21.23 -5.10
CA VAL A 394 27.40 20.72 -5.77
C VAL A 394 28.53 20.49 -4.77
N ARG A 395 28.74 21.43 -3.85
CA ARG A 395 29.75 21.28 -2.79
C ARG A 395 29.45 20.09 -1.90
N LEU A 396 28.18 19.90 -1.49
CA LEU A 396 27.76 18.80 -0.64
C LEU A 396 28.00 17.45 -1.33
N GLU A 397 27.63 17.33 -2.61
CA GLU A 397 27.90 16.13 -3.40
C GLU A 397 29.40 15.80 -3.43
N ALA A 398 30.24 16.80 -3.68
CA ALA A 398 31.69 16.62 -3.63
C ALA A 398 32.17 16.22 -2.22
N ILE A 399 31.64 16.87 -1.17
CA ILE A 399 31.93 16.55 0.24
C ILE A 399 31.55 15.12 0.58
N TYR A 400 30.51 14.53 0.00
CA TYR A 400 30.13 13.13 0.24
C TYR A 400 31.03 12.12 -0.48
N ARG A 401 31.82 12.57 -1.46
CA ARG A 401 32.71 11.72 -2.25
C ARG A 401 34.20 11.80 -1.87
N ILE A 402 34.63 12.85 -1.17
CA ILE A 402 36.03 13.03 -0.74
C ILE A 402 36.47 11.91 0.21
N THR A 403 37.63 11.30 0.00
CA THR A 403 38.19 10.29 0.92
C THR A 403 39.32 10.84 1.79
N ASP A 404 39.96 11.92 1.35
CA ASP A 404 41.04 12.62 2.04
C ASP A 404 40.55 13.26 3.35
N GLN A 405 41.06 12.75 4.48
CA GLN A 405 40.71 13.24 5.81
C GLN A 405 41.20 14.68 6.06
N ALA A 406 42.37 15.08 5.55
CA ALA A 406 42.89 16.42 5.73
C ALA A 406 42.02 17.47 5.02
N VAL A 407 41.46 17.10 3.86
CA VAL A 407 40.49 17.94 3.15
C VAL A 407 39.21 18.10 3.96
N LEU A 408 38.64 17.01 4.49
CA LEU A 408 37.44 17.06 5.34
C LEU A 408 37.67 17.89 6.61
N GLU A 409 38.83 17.74 7.26
CA GLU A 409 39.23 18.53 8.43
C GLU A 409 39.38 20.02 8.08
N THR A 410 39.89 20.35 6.89
CA THR A 410 39.96 21.74 6.42
C THR A 410 38.56 22.34 6.24
N ILE A 411 37.64 21.57 5.64
CA ILE A 411 36.26 22.01 5.39
C ILE A 411 35.52 22.22 6.71
N VAL A 412 35.57 21.27 7.64
CA VAL A 412 34.87 21.40 8.93
C VAL A 412 35.38 22.60 9.75
N ARG A 413 36.63 23.02 9.58
CA ARG A 413 37.21 24.15 10.35
C ARG A 413 36.92 25.51 9.71
N ASN A 414 36.90 25.59 8.39
CA ASN A 414 36.98 26.88 7.69
C ASN A 414 35.76 27.21 6.81
N ASP A 415 34.91 26.24 6.50
CA ASP A 415 33.80 26.48 5.58
C ASP A 415 32.77 27.45 6.18
N SER A 416 32.41 28.47 5.41
CA SER A 416 31.45 29.48 5.83
C SER A 416 30.05 28.89 6.08
N HIS A 417 29.69 27.82 5.36
CA HIS A 417 28.35 27.26 5.40
C HIS A 417 28.24 26.05 6.33
N GLN A 418 27.33 26.13 7.30
CA GLN A 418 27.13 25.12 8.34
C GLN A 418 26.75 23.74 7.80
N LYS A 419 26.06 23.66 6.65
CA LYS A 419 25.70 22.36 6.06
C LYS A 419 26.93 21.65 5.50
N ALA A 420 27.87 22.38 4.90
CA ALA A 420 29.12 21.82 4.41
C ALA A 420 30.02 21.37 5.57
N ARG A 421 30.12 22.18 6.63
CA ARG A 421 30.81 21.77 7.88
C ARG A 421 30.19 20.52 8.50
N ALA A 422 28.86 20.46 8.61
CA ALA A 422 28.18 19.29 9.18
C ALA A 422 28.39 18.02 8.33
N ALA A 423 28.32 18.14 7.00
CA ALA A 423 28.59 17.03 6.09
C ALA A 423 30.05 16.54 6.21
N ALA A 424 31.02 17.45 6.35
CA ALA A 424 32.40 17.10 6.61
C ALA A 424 32.57 16.41 7.97
N ALA A 425 31.99 16.96 9.05
CA ALA A 425 32.02 16.38 10.39
C ALA A 425 31.47 14.95 10.41
N ALA A 426 30.40 14.67 9.66
CA ALA A 426 29.81 13.34 9.53
C ALA A 426 30.77 12.30 8.90
N ARG A 427 31.86 12.73 8.25
CA ARG A 427 32.81 11.86 7.53
C ARG A 427 34.21 11.83 8.13
N ILE A 428 34.53 12.72 9.06
CA ILE A 428 35.83 12.75 9.75
C ILE A 428 35.96 11.54 10.70
N ILE A 429 37.16 10.96 10.75
CA ILE A 429 37.51 9.84 11.64
C ILE A 429 38.27 10.35 12.88
N ASN A 430 39.03 11.43 12.74
CA ASN A 430 39.88 11.97 13.79
C ASN A 430 39.07 12.46 15.00
N GLN A 431 39.15 11.71 16.10
CA GLN A 431 38.33 11.92 17.30
C GLN A 431 38.65 13.25 18.01
N THR A 432 39.88 13.74 17.94
CA THR A 432 40.26 15.03 18.56
C THR A 432 39.69 16.20 17.77
N VAL A 433 39.70 16.12 16.43
CA VAL A 433 39.03 17.14 15.59
C VAL A 433 37.53 17.14 15.82
N LEU A 434 36.90 15.97 15.89
CA LEU A 434 35.47 15.88 16.19
C LEU A 434 35.15 16.48 17.58
N LYS A 435 36.01 16.27 18.58
CA LYS A 435 35.88 16.90 19.90
C LYS A 435 35.90 18.42 19.81
N ASP A 436 36.88 18.99 19.13
CA ASP A 436 36.98 20.45 18.94
C ASP A 436 35.72 21.01 18.28
N VAL A 437 35.26 20.35 17.22
CA VAL A 437 34.05 20.75 16.49
C VAL A 437 32.81 20.66 17.39
N ALA A 438 32.68 19.60 18.18
CA ALA A 438 31.58 19.43 19.13
C ALA A 438 31.56 20.51 20.21
N LEU A 439 32.72 20.97 20.68
CA LEU A 439 32.84 22.00 21.72
C LEU A 439 32.64 23.42 21.18
N PHE A 440 33.20 23.72 20.01
CA PHE A 440 33.43 25.09 19.58
C PHE A 440 32.70 25.53 18.31
N ASP A 441 32.14 24.62 17.49
CA ASP A 441 31.40 25.06 16.31
C ASP A 441 30.18 25.90 16.72
N SER A 442 29.97 27.02 16.02
CA SER A 442 28.89 27.95 16.31
C SER A 442 27.50 27.34 16.06
N HIS A 443 27.39 26.40 15.12
CA HIS A 443 26.10 25.88 14.66
C HIS A 443 25.76 24.52 15.28
N ARG A 444 24.52 24.38 15.78
CA ARG A 444 24.05 23.19 16.50
C ARG A 444 24.17 21.89 15.70
N SER A 445 23.87 21.94 14.39
CA SER A 445 23.88 20.75 13.53
C SER A 445 25.30 20.22 13.29
N VAL A 446 26.29 21.10 13.28
CA VAL A 446 27.70 20.71 13.10
C VAL A 446 28.20 20.04 14.37
N ARG A 447 27.90 20.64 15.54
CA ARG A 447 28.19 20.00 16.84
C ARG A 447 27.52 18.62 16.95
N GLN A 448 26.26 18.52 16.54
CA GLN A 448 25.54 17.25 16.54
C GLN A 448 26.22 16.20 15.65
N ALA A 449 26.50 16.53 14.39
CA ALA A 449 27.18 15.62 13.46
C ALA A 449 28.55 15.16 14.00
N ALA A 450 29.27 16.05 14.69
CA ALA A 450 30.52 15.70 15.33
C ALA A 450 30.33 14.69 16.47
N VAL A 451 29.43 14.95 17.44
CA VAL A 451 29.17 14.04 18.57
C VAL A 451 28.64 12.68 18.08
N GLU A 452 27.82 12.65 17.03
CA GLU A 452 27.34 11.42 16.41
C GLU A 452 28.48 10.52 15.91
N ARG A 453 29.60 11.10 15.46
CA ARG A 453 30.79 10.37 14.99
C ARG A 453 31.84 10.06 16.05
N ILE A 454 31.74 10.65 17.25
CA ILE A 454 32.66 10.36 18.36
C ILE A 454 32.32 9.00 18.99
N SER A 455 33.28 8.10 19.12
CA SER A 455 33.13 6.82 19.81
C SER A 455 34.08 6.64 20.99
N ASP A 456 35.10 7.51 21.11
CA ASP A 456 36.05 7.53 22.21
C ASP A 456 35.34 7.88 23.54
N GLN A 457 35.38 6.94 24.50
CA GLN A 457 34.69 7.10 25.79
C GLN A 457 35.25 8.26 26.62
N PRO A 458 36.58 8.39 26.85
CA PRO A 458 37.15 9.58 27.49
C PRO A 458 36.67 10.91 26.88
N ILE A 459 36.58 11.02 25.55
CA ILE A 459 36.06 12.23 24.91
C ILE A 459 34.57 12.42 25.21
N LEU A 460 33.76 11.37 25.16
CA LEU A 460 32.34 11.45 25.50
C LEU A 460 32.14 11.87 26.97
N GLU A 461 32.99 11.41 27.89
CA GLU A 461 32.97 11.80 29.30
C GLU A 461 33.28 13.29 29.48
N GLU A 462 34.25 13.83 28.75
CA GLU A 462 34.56 15.26 28.72
C GLU A 462 33.37 16.07 28.15
N LEU A 463 32.81 15.63 27.02
CA LEU A 463 31.68 16.29 26.37
C LEU A 463 30.38 16.23 27.20
N ALA A 464 30.22 15.21 28.03
CA ALA A 464 29.11 15.08 28.95
C ALA A 464 29.14 16.12 30.08
N HIS A 465 30.24 16.86 30.23
CA HIS A 465 30.36 18.03 31.13
C HIS A 465 30.42 19.36 30.36
N SER A 466 30.14 19.35 29.06
CA SER A 466 30.15 20.55 28.22
C SER A 466 29.20 21.63 28.75
N PRO A 467 29.55 22.93 28.65
CA PRO A 467 28.61 24.00 28.98
C PRO A 467 27.36 23.98 28.08
N ASN A 468 27.44 23.39 26.88
CA ASN A 468 26.31 23.31 25.97
C ASN A 468 25.40 22.11 26.27
N PRO A 469 24.14 22.30 26.69
CA PRO A 469 23.25 21.20 27.06
C PRO A 469 22.93 20.25 25.90
N ASN A 470 22.96 20.72 24.64
CA ASN A 470 22.75 19.83 23.48
C ASN A 470 23.93 18.87 23.28
N VAL A 471 25.16 19.35 23.52
CA VAL A 471 26.36 18.51 23.43
C VAL A 471 26.34 17.47 24.54
N ARG A 472 26.02 17.88 25.78
CA ARG A 472 25.87 16.95 26.90
C ARG A 472 24.82 15.89 26.62
N LEU A 473 23.63 16.29 26.16
CA LEU A 473 22.53 15.37 25.83
C LEU A 473 22.99 14.26 24.86
N LEU A 474 23.67 14.64 23.78
CA LEU A 474 24.14 13.71 22.75
C LEU A 474 25.31 12.83 23.24
N ALA A 475 26.23 13.40 24.02
CA ALA A 475 27.36 12.66 24.58
C ALA A 475 26.87 11.62 25.61
N VAL A 476 25.98 12.02 26.51
CA VAL A 476 25.38 11.14 27.54
C VAL A 476 24.68 9.95 26.91
N ALA A 477 23.98 10.13 25.79
CA ALA A 477 23.31 9.05 25.07
C ALA A 477 24.26 7.93 24.58
N LYS A 478 25.58 8.17 24.59
CA LYS A 478 26.62 7.25 24.11
C LYS A 478 27.61 6.83 25.21
N LEU A 479 27.42 7.31 26.45
CA LEU A 479 28.25 6.94 27.59
C LEU A 479 27.96 5.53 28.07
N THR A 480 29.01 4.86 28.54
CA THR A 480 28.91 3.54 29.17
C THR A 480 29.28 3.54 30.65
N ASN A 481 30.03 4.56 31.10
CA ASN A 481 30.50 4.67 32.48
C ASN A 481 29.35 4.95 33.46
N GLN A 482 29.02 3.94 34.27
CA GLN A 482 27.90 4.00 35.20
C GLN A 482 28.08 5.02 36.32
N GLN A 483 29.32 5.31 36.74
CA GLN A 483 29.55 6.31 37.80
C GLN A 483 29.19 7.71 37.29
N ILE A 484 29.64 8.06 36.08
CA ILE A 484 29.35 9.34 35.43
C ILE A 484 27.86 9.44 35.08
N LEU A 485 27.25 8.37 34.56
CA LEU A 485 25.82 8.35 34.28
C LEU A 485 24.97 8.58 35.54
N ASN A 486 25.36 7.99 36.68
CA ASN A 486 24.69 8.22 37.96
C ASN A 486 24.84 9.68 38.44
N ASP A 487 26.04 10.25 38.31
CA ASP A 487 26.30 11.64 38.68
C ASP A 487 25.46 12.61 37.84
N ILE A 488 25.50 12.46 36.51
CA ILE A 488 24.73 13.28 35.57
C ILE A 488 23.22 13.12 35.80
N ALA A 489 22.73 11.89 36.00
CA ALA A 489 21.31 11.63 36.27
C ALA A 489 20.80 12.34 37.53
N ARG A 490 21.69 12.59 38.51
CA ARG A 490 21.34 13.29 39.75
C ARG A 490 21.51 14.80 39.63
N ASN A 491 22.59 15.24 38.98
CA ASN A 491 23.13 16.58 39.19
C ASN A 491 23.09 17.49 37.95
N ASP A 492 22.81 16.98 36.73
CA ASP A 492 22.79 17.85 35.55
C ASP A 492 21.71 18.94 35.68
N PRO A 493 22.01 20.22 35.37
CA PRO A 493 21.02 21.29 35.50
C PRO A 493 19.78 21.11 34.61
N PHE A 494 19.89 20.36 33.51
CA PHE A 494 18.84 20.22 32.51
C PHE A 494 18.11 18.88 32.64
N PRO A 495 16.79 18.89 32.91
CA PRO A 495 16.00 17.66 33.10
C PRO A 495 16.09 16.67 31.93
N ALA A 496 16.20 17.18 30.68
CA ALA A 496 16.36 16.33 29.50
C ALA A 496 17.65 15.50 29.55
N VAL A 497 18.77 16.08 30.00
CA VAL A 497 20.05 15.37 30.12
C VAL A 497 19.99 14.35 31.26
N ARG A 498 19.42 14.73 32.42
CA ARG A 498 19.19 13.79 33.53
C ARG A 498 18.36 12.58 33.10
N LYS A 499 17.28 12.81 32.34
CA LYS A 499 16.44 11.75 31.80
C LYS A 499 17.19 10.84 30.82
N THR A 500 17.96 11.40 29.89
CA THR A 500 18.79 10.59 28.97
C THR A 500 19.80 9.74 29.74
N ALA A 501 20.43 10.28 30.78
CA ALA A 501 21.32 9.51 31.64
C ALA A 501 20.56 8.37 32.35
N LEU A 502 19.38 8.65 32.92
CA LEU A 502 18.53 7.63 33.56
C LEU A 502 18.18 6.49 32.62
N ASP A 503 17.97 6.74 31.32
CA ASP A 503 17.69 5.69 30.33
C ASP A 503 18.85 4.70 30.18
N LEU A 504 20.08 5.08 30.56
CA LEU A 504 21.29 4.26 30.50
C LEU A 504 21.81 3.78 31.87
N VAL A 505 21.37 4.41 32.96
CA VAL A 505 21.71 3.99 34.32
C VAL A 505 21.17 2.57 34.61
N ALA A 506 22.05 1.72 35.12
CA ALA A 506 21.72 0.42 35.68
C ALA A 506 21.02 0.56 37.05
N PRO A 507 20.21 -0.42 37.50
CA PRO A 507 19.57 -0.36 38.80
C PRO A 507 20.56 -0.11 39.94
N SER A 508 20.43 1.04 40.60
CA SER A 508 21.32 1.47 41.68
C SER A 508 20.54 2.20 42.78
N ALA A 509 21.15 2.37 43.95
CA ALA A 509 20.52 3.06 45.07
C ALA A 509 20.15 4.52 44.73
N ILE A 510 20.85 5.14 43.78
CA ILE A 510 20.60 6.54 43.38
C ILE A 510 19.21 6.75 42.78
N LEU A 511 18.64 5.70 42.14
CA LEU A 511 17.30 5.75 41.56
C LEU A 511 16.23 6.03 42.62
N GLN A 512 16.41 5.54 43.86
CA GLN A 512 15.48 5.83 44.95
C GLN A 512 15.49 7.32 45.29
N THR A 513 16.68 7.92 45.34
CA THR A 513 16.83 9.33 45.66
C THR A 513 16.28 10.21 44.54
N ILE A 514 16.64 9.95 43.28
CA ILE A 514 16.13 10.70 42.13
C ILE A 514 14.60 10.58 42.04
N ALA A 515 14.04 9.38 42.23
CA ALA A 515 12.60 9.17 42.17
C ALA A 515 11.81 9.90 43.27
N ARG A 516 12.44 10.22 44.41
CA ARG A 516 11.79 10.93 45.53
C ARG A 516 12.03 12.44 45.49
N GLU A 517 13.23 12.86 45.09
CA GLU A 517 13.74 14.21 45.37
C GLU A 517 13.94 15.08 44.12
N ASP A 518 13.98 14.50 42.91
CA ASP A 518 14.23 15.32 41.71
C ASP A 518 13.11 16.37 41.53
N SER A 519 13.51 17.61 41.29
CA SER A 519 12.57 18.73 41.15
C SER A 519 11.64 18.57 39.94
N ASP A 520 12.09 17.90 38.89
CA ASP A 520 11.34 17.71 37.65
C ASP A 520 10.52 16.40 37.69
N PRO A 521 9.17 16.47 37.60
CA PRO A 521 8.32 15.29 37.65
C PRO A 521 8.62 14.27 36.53
N SER A 522 9.05 14.72 35.36
CA SER A 522 9.37 13.81 34.25
C SER A 522 10.62 12.97 34.54
N VAL A 523 11.60 13.53 35.26
CA VAL A 523 12.80 12.83 35.72
C VAL A 523 12.45 11.86 36.84
N ARG A 524 11.63 12.27 37.83
CA ARG A 524 11.11 11.35 38.86
C ARG A 524 10.38 10.17 38.24
N LYS A 525 9.49 10.41 37.27
CA LYS A 525 8.76 9.37 36.53
C LYS A 525 9.71 8.40 35.83
N ALA A 526 10.76 8.90 35.18
CA ALA A 526 11.76 8.06 34.51
C ALA A 526 12.51 7.16 35.51
N ALA A 527 12.92 7.70 36.66
CA ALA A 527 13.55 6.91 37.73
C ALA A 527 12.60 5.84 38.29
N VAL A 528 11.33 6.18 38.52
CA VAL A 528 10.28 5.25 38.98
C VAL A 528 10.14 4.04 38.05
N LYS A 529 10.17 4.24 36.72
CA LYS A 529 10.06 3.14 35.75
C LYS A 529 11.14 2.08 35.91
N LYS A 530 12.34 2.49 36.32
CA LYS A 530 13.50 1.61 36.52
C LYS A 530 13.62 1.08 37.94
N LEU A 531 12.97 1.72 38.90
CA LEU A 531 13.07 1.36 40.30
C LEU A 531 12.52 -0.05 40.60
N THR A 532 13.20 -0.77 41.49
CA THR A 532 12.84 -2.12 41.96
C THR A 532 12.43 -2.14 43.43
N ASP A 533 12.80 -1.11 44.21
CA ASP A 533 12.46 -1.04 45.62
C ASP A 533 10.97 -0.75 45.84
N THR A 534 10.26 -1.78 46.31
CA THR A 534 8.80 -1.74 46.45
C THR A 534 8.32 -0.80 47.56
N ALA A 535 9.13 -0.59 48.61
CA ALA A 535 8.81 0.34 49.70
C ALA A 535 8.82 1.79 49.19
N THR A 536 9.86 2.17 48.43
CA THR A 536 9.95 3.48 47.79
C THR A 536 8.82 3.69 46.79
N LEU A 537 8.52 2.69 45.95
CA LEU A 537 7.41 2.79 45.00
C LEU A 537 6.06 2.99 45.70
N ALA A 538 5.82 2.34 46.83
CA ALA A 538 4.60 2.52 47.62
C ALA A 538 4.51 3.93 48.23
N ALA A 539 5.62 4.47 48.73
CA ALA A 539 5.69 5.84 49.24
C ALA A 539 5.39 6.87 48.13
N ILE A 540 6.07 6.78 46.99
CA ILE A 540 5.86 7.70 45.84
C ILE A 540 4.41 7.59 45.33
N ALA A 541 3.86 6.38 45.25
CA ALA A 541 2.47 6.17 44.85
C ALA A 541 1.46 6.86 45.79
N ALA A 542 1.77 6.99 47.08
CA ALA A 542 0.88 7.60 48.06
C ALA A 542 1.03 9.12 48.16
N SER A 543 2.24 9.66 47.95
CA SER A 543 2.56 11.03 48.36
C SER A 543 3.28 11.91 47.32
N ASP A 544 3.59 11.41 46.11
CA ASP A 544 4.18 12.29 45.08
C ASP A 544 3.18 13.39 44.68
N SER A 545 3.66 14.62 44.59
CA SER A 545 2.85 15.79 44.23
C SER A 545 2.36 15.77 42.79
N ASP A 546 3.03 15.03 41.92
CA ASP A 546 2.65 14.85 40.52
C ASP A 546 1.85 13.56 40.32
N GLN A 547 0.64 13.70 39.77
CA GLN A 547 -0.29 12.59 39.57
C GLN A 547 0.24 11.53 38.60
N GLU A 548 1.02 11.92 37.59
CA GLU A 548 1.59 11.02 36.61
C GLU A 548 2.72 10.18 37.21
N VAL A 549 3.54 10.76 38.08
CA VAL A 549 4.57 10.03 38.84
C VAL A 549 3.92 9.04 39.80
N SER A 550 2.94 9.50 40.58
CA SER A 550 2.17 8.68 41.52
C SER A 550 1.50 7.48 40.81
N ARG A 551 0.92 7.73 39.62
CA ARG A 551 0.31 6.69 38.78
C ARG A 551 1.34 5.69 38.25
N GLU A 552 2.46 6.16 37.72
CA GLU A 552 3.53 5.29 37.23
C GLU A 552 4.09 4.40 38.35
N ALA A 553 4.25 4.94 39.57
CA ALA A 553 4.72 4.17 40.72
C ALA A 553 3.75 3.02 41.09
N ARG A 554 2.43 3.26 41.05
CA ARG A 554 1.42 2.20 41.22
C ARG A 554 1.54 1.11 40.16
N LEU A 555 1.68 1.49 38.88
CA LEU A 555 1.81 0.54 37.77
C LEU A 555 3.07 -0.30 37.90
N ARG A 556 4.22 0.33 38.21
CA ARG A 556 5.49 -0.35 38.42
C ARG A 556 5.43 -1.31 39.62
N LEU A 557 4.86 -0.88 40.74
CA LEU A 557 4.68 -1.72 41.93
C LEU A 557 3.81 -2.94 41.64
N LEU A 558 2.70 -2.76 40.91
CA LEU A 558 1.83 -3.86 40.48
C LEU A 558 2.57 -4.85 39.58
N ALA A 559 3.35 -4.34 38.61
CA ALA A 559 4.13 -5.16 37.70
C ALA A 559 5.17 -6.02 38.45
N LEU A 560 5.87 -5.44 39.43
CA LEU A 560 6.84 -6.18 40.27
C LEU A 560 6.15 -7.23 41.16
N LYS A 561 5.01 -6.91 41.77
CA LYS A 561 4.22 -7.87 42.57
C LYS A 561 3.73 -9.04 41.73
N ARG A 562 3.25 -8.79 40.50
CA ARG A 562 2.85 -9.83 39.55
C ARG A 562 4.04 -10.70 39.16
N LYS A 563 5.18 -10.10 38.79
CA LYS A 563 6.39 -10.86 38.45
C LYS A 563 6.83 -11.78 39.60
N ALA A 564 6.83 -11.27 40.84
CA ALA A 564 7.15 -12.05 42.03
C ALA A 564 6.16 -13.19 42.32
N ALA A 565 4.89 -13.04 41.95
CA ALA A 565 3.87 -14.08 42.10
C ALA A 565 4.03 -15.23 41.07
N PHE A 566 4.59 -14.94 39.89
CA PHE A 566 4.85 -15.93 38.83
C PHE A 566 6.23 -16.62 38.92
N THR A 567 7.16 -16.08 39.71
CA THR A 567 8.50 -16.69 39.94
C THR A 567 8.60 -17.50 41.24
N ARG A 568 7.49 -17.72 41.95
CA ARG A 568 7.43 -18.68 43.05
C ARG A 568 7.15 -20.07 42.44
N PRO A 569 7.99 -21.10 42.69
CA PRO A 569 7.79 -22.44 42.13
C PRO A 569 6.47 -23.08 42.55
#